data_AF-A0AAW0XLQ7-F1
#
_entry.id   AF-A0AAW0XLQ7-F1
#
_cell.length_a   1.000
_cell.length_b   1.000
_cell.length_c   1.000
_cell.angle_alpha   90.00
_cell.angle_beta   90.00
_cell.angle_gamma   90.00
#
_symmetry.space_group_name_H-M   'P 1'
#
loop_
_entity.id
_entity.type
_entity.pdbx_description
1 polymer ?
#
loop_
_entity_poly.entity_id
_entity_poly.type
_entity_poly.pdbx_seq_one_letter_code
_entity_poly.pdbx_strand_id
1 'polypeptide(L)'
;STNMKLVIFVCLVVSVVSAAQFGQQFPRYDRPDYRHIAILRDNRHDSGDGNFNYEFETENGISVSAVGRPGSKGQSNIQGSYRFTLPDGTPAEVRYIADEFGYRAESPQIPTPHPLPAHAIEQIRIAEDQRRRGIVFN
;
A
#
# COMPACT_ATOMS: atom_id res chain seq x y z
N SER A 1 14.74 -43.08 -47.28
CA SER A 1 14.10 -43.00 -45.95
C SER A 1 15.09 -43.34 -44.83
N THR A 2 16.22 -42.62 -44.75
CA THR A 2 17.32 -42.95 -43.81
C THR A 2 17.83 -41.74 -43.03
N ASN A 3 17.29 -40.54 -43.27
CA ASN A 3 17.73 -39.31 -42.59
C ASN A 3 16.90 -38.90 -41.37
N MET A 4 15.76 -39.55 -41.09
CA MET A 4 14.91 -39.17 -39.94
C MET A 4 15.15 -40.03 -38.67
N LYS A 5 15.81 -41.19 -38.79
CA LYS A 5 16.11 -42.08 -37.65
C LYS A 5 17.45 -41.75 -36.95
N LEU A 6 18.40 -41.12 -37.65
CA LEU A 6 19.71 -40.75 -37.11
C LEU A 6 19.65 -39.50 -36.20
N VAL A 7 18.81 -38.53 -36.53
CA VAL A 7 18.70 -37.26 -35.80
C VAL A 7 18.05 -37.43 -34.42
N ILE A 8 17.14 -38.39 -34.27
CA ILE A 8 16.44 -38.67 -33.00
C ILE A 8 17.38 -39.32 -31.97
N PHE A 9 18.40 -40.07 -32.42
CA PHE A 9 19.31 -40.79 -31.52
C PHE A 9 20.42 -39.90 -30.92
N VAL A 10 20.78 -38.78 -31.58
CA VAL A 10 21.85 -37.88 -31.11
C VAL A 10 21.39 -36.99 -29.94
N CYS A 11 20.10 -36.64 -29.84
CA CYS A 11 19.60 -35.80 -28.74
C CYS A 11 19.52 -36.50 -27.39
N LEU A 12 19.54 -37.85 -27.33
CA LEU A 12 19.35 -38.58 -26.07
C LEU A 12 20.63 -38.83 -25.27
N VAL A 13 21.82 -38.54 -25.82
CA VAL A 13 23.11 -38.87 -25.17
C VAL A 13 23.80 -37.63 -24.55
N VAL A 14 23.36 -36.41 -24.86
CA VAL A 14 24.02 -35.18 -24.38
C VAL A 14 23.45 -34.64 -23.05
N SER A 15 22.35 -35.20 -22.54
CA SER A 15 21.68 -34.66 -21.34
C SER A 15 22.24 -35.13 -19.99
N VAL A 16 23.28 -35.98 -19.95
CA VAL A 16 23.68 -36.65 -18.70
C VAL A 16 24.86 -36.00 -17.96
N VAL A 17 25.57 -35.01 -18.51
CA VAL A 17 26.82 -34.50 -17.87
C VAL A 17 26.84 -32.98 -17.70
N SER A 18 25.89 -32.41 -16.96
CA SER A 18 25.98 -31.01 -16.50
C SER A 18 25.55 -30.77 -15.04
N ALA A 19 25.33 -31.82 -14.25
CA ALA A 19 24.82 -31.66 -12.88
C ALA A 19 25.90 -31.51 -11.78
N ALA A 20 27.20 -31.68 -12.09
CA ALA A 20 28.19 -31.99 -11.04
C ALA A 20 29.28 -30.95 -10.76
N GLN A 21 29.33 -29.77 -11.40
CA GLN A 21 30.55 -28.91 -11.29
C GLN A 21 30.37 -27.44 -10.95
N PHE A 22 29.23 -26.99 -10.44
CA PHE A 22 29.10 -25.61 -9.92
C PHE A 22 28.84 -25.56 -8.41
N GLY A 23 29.62 -26.33 -7.65
CA GLY A 23 29.78 -26.13 -6.21
C GLY A 23 30.76 -24.99 -5.92
N GLN A 24 30.48 -23.77 -6.36
CA GLN A 24 31.21 -22.59 -5.87
C GLN A 24 30.55 -22.19 -4.55
N GLN A 25 31.24 -22.45 -3.46
CA GLN A 25 30.86 -22.03 -2.11
C GLN A 25 30.80 -20.51 -2.06
N PHE A 26 29.59 -19.97 -2.16
CA PHE A 26 29.33 -18.57 -1.80
C PHE A 26 29.53 -18.43 -0.28
N PRO A 27 30.26 -17.42 0.20
CA PRO A 27 30.34 -17.15 1.62
C PRO A 27 28.92 -16.95 2.16
N ARG A 28 28.54 -17.77 3.13
CA ARG A 28 27.28 -17.62 3.87
C ARG A 28 27.39 -16.34 4.66
N TYR A 29 26.81 -15.26 4.15
CA TYR A 29 26.48 -14.13 4.99
C TYR A 29 25.45 -14.64 6.00
N ASP A 30 25.75 -14.55 7.29
CA ASP A 30 24.80 -14.87 8.36
C ASP A 30 23.62 -13.91 8.20
N ARG A 31 22.57 -14.40 7.52
CA ARG A 31 21.32 -13.66 7.38
C ARG A 31 20.68 -13.66 8.76
N PRO A 32 20.26 -12.49 9.28
CA PRO A 32 19.41 -12.47 10.46
C PRO A 32 18.25 -13.45 10.26
N ASP A 33 17.95 -14.25 11.28
CA ASP A 33 16.82 -15.16 11.26
C ASP A 33 15.53 -14.35 11.30
N TYR A 34 15.09 -13.90 10.13
CA TYR A 34 13.79 -13.27 9.98
C TYR A 34 12.75 -14.38 10.10
N ARG A 35 11.97 -14.35 11.17
CA ARG A 35 10.77 -15.19 11.28
C ARG A 35 9.96 -15.04 10.01
N HIS A 36 9.71 -16.15 9.32
CA HIS A 36 8.81 -16.17 8.18
C HIS A 36 7.40 -15.78 8.64
N ILE A 37 6.79 -14.82 7.97
CA ILE A 37 5.41 -14.40 8.20
C ILE A 37 4.58 -14.88 7.02
N ALA A 38 3.59 -15.73 7.27
CA ALA A 38 2.74 -16.25 6.22
C ALA A 38 1.82 -15.15 5.64
N ILE A 39 1.53 -15.25 4.34
CA ILE A 39 0.46 -14.48 3.70
C ILE A 39 -0.83 -15.29 3.89
N LEU A 40 -1.81 -14.69 4.57
CA LEU A 40 -3.12 -15.29 4.80
C LEU A 40 -4.08 -15.01 3.64
N ARG A 41 -3.93 -13.84 3.01
CA ARG A 41 -4.75 -13.42 1.87
C ARG A 41 -3.95 -12.56 0.90
N ASP A 42 -4.11 -12.84 -0.39
CA ASP A 42 -3.67 -11.98 -1.48
C ASP A 42 -4.70 -12.10 -2.60
N ASN A 43 -5.57 -11.10 -2.73
CA ASN A 43 -6.59 -11.03 -3.77
C ASN A 43 -6.44 -9.71 -4.52
N ARG A 44 -6.25 -9.80 -5.84
CA ARG A 44 -6.08 -8.64 -6.71
C ARG A 44 -6.90 -8.84 -7.97
N HIS A 45 -7.72 -7.86 -8.28
CA HIS A 45 -8.47 -7.80 -9.52
C HIS A 45 -8.36 -6.41 -10.10
N ASP A 46 -7.96 -6.31 -11.36
CA ASP A 46 -7.86 -5.04 -12.09
C ASP A 46 -8.58 -5.22 -13.42
N SER A 47 -9.53 -4.33 -13.69
CA SER A 47 -10.32 -4.31 -14.92
C SER A 47 -9.66 -3.48 -16.03
N GLY A 48 -8.59 -2.72 -15.72
CA GLY A 48 -7.82 -1.92 -16.68
C GLY A 48 -8.48 -0.61 -17.13
N ASP A 49 -9.68 -0.33 -16.67
CA ASP A 49 -10.46 0.89 -16.92
C ASP A 49 -10.40 1.88 -15.74
N GLY A 50 -9.54 1.62 -14.76
CA GLY A 50 -9.44 2.34 -13.50
C GLY A 50 -10.24 1.71 -12.36
N ASN A 51 -10.97 0.61 -12.64
CA ASN A 51 -11.69 -0.17 -11.66
C ASN A 51 -10.81 -1.34 -11.15
N PHE A 52 -10.55 -1.40 -9.84
CA PHE A 52 -9.77 -2.50 -9.25
C PHE A 52 -10.23 -2.82 -7.82
N ASN A 53 -9.89 -4.02 -7.35
CA ASN A 53 -9.97 -4.42 -5.95
C ASN A 53 -8.65 -5.06 -5.52
N TYR A 54 -8.18 -4.70 -4.34
CA TYR A 54 -6.95 -5.21 -3.73
C TYR A 54 -7.21 -5.53 -2.27
N GLU A 55 -6.90 -6.75 -1.85
CA GLU A 55 -6.99 -7.20 -0.45
C GLU A 55 -5.76 -8.06 -0.13
N PHE A 56 -5.05 -7.70 0.94
CA PHE A 56 -3.83 -8.37 1.37
C PHE A 56 -3.80 -8.51 2.89
N GLU A 57 -3.44 -9.69 3.39
CA GLU A 57 -3.40 -9.99 4.82
C GLU A 57 -2.22 -10.91 5.16
N THR A 58 -1.54 -10.62 6.27
CA THR A 58 -0.41 -11.41 6.78
C THR A 58 -0.67 -11.95 8.18
N GLU A 59 0.04 -13.01 8.54
CA GLU A 59 -0.06 -13.71 9.82
C GLU A 59 0.21 -12.80 11.03
N ASN A 60 1.06 -11.78 10.88
CA ASN A 60 1.36 -10.82 11.94
C ASN A 60 0.36 -9.65 12.04
N GLY A 61 -0.79 -9.75 11.37
CA GLY A 61 -1.89 -8.80 11.51
C GLY A 61 -1.76 -7.54 10.64
N ILE A 62 -0.92 -7.55 9.60
CA ILE A 62 -0.96 -6.51 8.56
C ILE A 62 -2.14 -6.83 7.64
N SER A 63 -2.99 -5.85 7.41
CA SER A 63 -4.11 -5.95 6.49
C SER A 63 -4.15 -4.70 5.62
N VAL A 64 -4.38 -4.85 4.32
CA VAL A 64 -4.55 -3.75 3.37
C VAL A 64 -5.76 -4.06 2.50
N SER A 65 -6.64 -3.08 2.32
CA SER A 65 -7.72 -3.15 1.34
C SER A 65 -7.80 -1.86 0.53
N ALA A 66 -8.04 -1.96 -0.76
CA ALA A 66 -8.24 -0.80 -1.62
C ALA A 66 -9.16 -1.14 -2.79
N VAL A 67 -10.08 -0.23 -3.08
CA VAL A 67 -10.91 -0.26 -4.28
C VAL A 67 -10.62 0.98 -5.12
N GLY A 68 -10.42 0.75 -6.41
CA GLY A 68 -10.31 1.80 -7.41
C GLY A 68 -11.60 1.92 -8.20
N ARG A 69 -11.96 3.16 -8.55
CA ARG A 69 -12.99 3.47 -9.53
C ARG A 69 -12.44 4.46 -10.56
N PRO A 70 -12.91 4.43 -11.82
CA PRO A 70 -12.50 5.41 -12.82
C PRO A 70 -12.81 6.84 -12.36
N GLY A 71 -11.80 7.71 -12.45
CA GLY A 71 -11.87 9.14 -12.18
C GLY A 71 -11.98 9.96 -13.47
N SER A 72 -12.01 11.28 -13.32
CA SER A 72 -12.34 12.23 -14.40
C SER A 72 -11.40 12.22 -15.62
N LYS A 73 -10.17 11.73 -15.49
CA LYS A 73 -9.18 11.62 -16.59
C LYS A 73 -8.76 10.17 -16.87
N GLY A 74 -9.57 9.19 -16.45
CA GLY A 74 -9.26 7.77 -16.60
C GLY A 74 -8.23 7.24 -15.59
N GLN A 75 -7.80 8.06 -14.62
CA GLN A 75 -7.05 7.58 -13.45
C GLN A 75 -7.98 6.82 -12.49
N SER A 76 -7.45 5.96 -11.62
CA SER A 76 -8.24 5.43 -10.51
C SER A 76 -8.36 6.44 -9.37
N ASN A 77 -9.60 6.73 -8.97
CA ASN A 77 -9.91 7.29 -7.65
C ASN A 77 -9.99 6.13 -6.66
N ILE A 78 -9.19 6.19 -5.60
CA ILE A 78 -8.93 5.07 -4.69
C ILE A 78 -9.55 5.36 -3.33
N GLN A 79 -10.25 4.37 -2.78
CA GLN A 79 -10.62 4.34 -1.36
C GLN A 79 -10.02 3.08 -0.75
N GLY A 80 -9.36 3.21 0.39
CA GLY A 80 -8.71 2.06 1.00
C GLY A 80 -8.44 2.24 2.48
N SER A 81 -7.95 1.17 3.08
CA SER A 81 -7.42 1.17 4.42
C SER A 81 -6.22 0.26 4.56
N TYR A 82 -5.38 0.56 5.53
CA TYR A 82 -4.35 -0.36 5.99
C TYR A 82 -4.32 -0.40 7.51
N ARG A 83 -4.07 -1.60 8.04
CA ARG A 83 -3.97 -1.87 9.47
C ARG A 83 -2.68 -2.62 9.75
N PHE A 84 -2.05 -2.31 10.86
CA PHE A 84 -0.88 -3.00 11.38
C PHE A 84 -0.84 -2.88 12.91
N THR A 85 0.02 -3.67 13.54
CA THR A 85 0.17 -3.68 15.00
C THR A 85 1.36 -2.82 15.40
N LEU A 86 1.14 -1.90 16.35
CA LEU A 86 2.20 -1.06 16.94
C LEU A 86 3.06 -1.87 17.92
N PRO A 87 4.26 -1.38 18.30
CA PRO A 87 5.15 -2.09 19.24
C PRO A 87 4.52 -2.38 20.61
N ASP A 88 3.50 -1.63 21.02
CA ASP A 88 2.74 -1.82 22.25
C ASP A 88 1.59 -2.84 22.12
N GLY A 89 1.40 -3.43 20.94
CA GLY A 89 0.31 -4.36 20.63
C GLY A 89 -0.98 -3.69 20.16
N THR A 90 -1.05 -2.35 20.15
CA THR A 90 -2.24 -1.62 19.73
C THR A 90 -2.40 -1.70 18.20
N PRO A 91 -3.59 -2.04 17.66
CA PRO A 91 -3.82 -1.95 16.23
C PRO A 91 -3.89 -0.49 15.77
N ALA A 92 -3.08 -0.14 14.79
CA ALA A 92 -3.18 1.12 14.06
C ALA A 92 -3.90 0.89 12.73
N GLU A 93 -4.91 1.70 12.46
CA GLU A 93 -5.67 1.69 11.20
C GLU A 93 -5.63 3.08 10.59
N VAL A 94 -5.40 3.13 9.29
CA VAL A 94 -5.51 4.35 8.48
C VAL A 94 -6.48 4.08 7.35
N ARG A 95 -7.46 4.97 7.20
CA ARG A 95 -8.39 5.00 6.07
C ARG A 95 -8.03 6.17 5.18
N TYR A 96 -8.20 6.03 3.88
CA TYR A 96 -7.85 7.10 2.96
C TYR A 96 -8.71 7.13 1.71
N ILE A 97 -8.77 8.33 1.13
CA ILE A 97 -9.32 8.61 -0.19
C ILE A 97 -8.21 9.30 -1.00
N ALA A 98 -7.99 8.84 -2.23
CA ALA A 98 -7.10 9.46 -3.20
C ALA A 98 -7.89 9.73 -4.48
N ASP A 99 -8.13 11.00 -4.77
CA ASP A 99 -8.94 11.44 -5.92
C ASP A 99 -8.39 12.74 -6.51
N GLU A 100 -9.19 13.44 -7.32
CA GLU A 100 -8.83 14.72 -7.93
C GLU A 100 -8.44 15.82 -6.91
N PHE A 101 -8.89 15.68 -5.66
CA PHE A 101 -8.59 16.62 -4.58
C PHE A 101 -7.38 16.15 -3.73
N GLY A 102 -6.59 15.21 -4.25
CA GLY A 102 -5.38 14.70 -3.62
C GLY A 102 -5.65 13.56 -2.63
N TYR A 103 -4.64 13.27 -1.80
CA TYR A 103 -4.69 12.22 -0.80
C TYR A 103 -5.16 12.77 0.54
N ARG A 104 -6.19 12.15 1.13
CA ARG A 104 -6.74 12.50 2.44
C ARG A 104 -6.85 11.24 3.27
N ALA A 105 -6.21 11.22 4.43
CA ALA A 105 -6.21 10.08 5.34
C ALA A 105 -6.75 10.44 6.71
N GLU A 106 -7.40 9.47 7.34
CA GLU A 106 -8.00 9.56 8.66
C GLU A 106 -7.49 8.40 9.51
N SER A 107 -7.02 8.73 10.71
CA SER A 107 -6.53 7.78 11.70
C SER A 107 -6.38 8.47 13.05
N PRO A 108 -6.69 7.81 14.18
CA PRO A 108 -6.36 8.32 15.51
C PRO A 108 -4.86 8.61 15.71
N GLN A 109 -4.00 8.00 14.90
CA GLN A 109 -2.54 8.13 14.94
C GLN A 109 -2.05 9.31 14.11
N ILE A 110 -2.88 9.91 13.25
CA ILE A 110 -2.53 11.11 12.50
C ILE A 110 -2.66 12.32 13.46
N PRO A 111 -1.61 13.13 13.61
CA PRO A 111 -1.67 14.33 14.44
C PRO A 111 -2.81 15.25 14.00
N THR A 112 -3.63 15.70 14.95
CA THR A 112 -4.63 16.73 14.69
C THR A 112 -4.01 18.12 14.74
N PRO A 113 -4.53 19.08 13.95
CA PRO A 113 -4.17 20.48 14.12
C PRO A 113 -4.39 20.94 15.57
N HIS A 114 -3.52 21.82 16.05
CA HIS A 114 -3.68 22.40 17.37
C HIS A 114 -5.00 23.20 17.46
N PRO A 115 -5.64 23.25 18.64
CA PRO A 115 -6.80 24.10 18.84
C PRO A 115 -6.50 25.56 18.51
N LEU A 116 -7.51 26.29 18.03
CA LEU A 116 -7.41 27.73 17.82
C LEU A 116 -6.93 28.42 19.11
N PRO A 117 -5.95 29.35 19.04
CA PRO A 117 -5.47 30.04 20.23
C PRO A 117 -6.55 30.96 20.81
N ALA A 118 -6.56 31.13 22.13
CA ALA A 118 -7.60 31.89 22.85
C ALA A 118 -7.80 33.32 22.31
N HIS A 119 -6.71 34.00 21.89
CA HIS A 119 -6.82 35.33 21.31
C HIS A 119 -7.56 35.33 19.96
N ALA A 120 -7.47 34.27 19.15
CA ALA A 120 -8.19 34.18 17.89
C ALA A 120 -9.70 33.99 18.15
N ILE A 121 -10.06 33.19 19.15
CA ILE A 121 -11.45 33.04 19.61
C ILE A 121 -11.98 34.40 20.10
N GLU A 122 -11.18 35.13 20.88
CA GLU A 122 -11.57 36.45 21.37
C GLU A 122 -11.70 37.49 20.25
N GLN A 123 -10.79 37.48 19.27
CA GLN A 123 -10.89 38.34 18.09
C GLN A 123 -12.17 38.06 17.29
N ILE A 124 -12.53 36.79 17.09
CA ILE A 124 -13.80 36.40 16.45
C ILE A 124 -14.99 36.93 17.25
N ARG A 125 -14.98 36.75 18.58
CA ARG A 125 -16.03 37.25 19.48
C ARG A 125 -16.19 38.77 19.39
N ILE A 126 -15.09 39.51 19.42
CA ILE A 126 -15.08 40.97 19.31
C ILE A 126 -15.61 41.38 17.93
N ALA A 127 -15.16 40.74 16.85
CA ALA A 127 -15.59 41.04 15.50
C ALA A 127 -17.11 40.77 15.29
N GLU A 128 -17.64 39.70 15.87
CA GLU A 128 -19.09 39.41 15.87
C GLU A 128 -19.88 40.47 16.64
N ASP A 129 -19.37 40.92 17.78
CA ASP A 129 -20.03 41.94 18.58
C ASP A 129 -20.06 43.30 17.88
N GLN A 130 -18.95 43.68 17.23
CA GLN A 130 -18.87 44.87 16.38
C GLN A 130 -19.87 44.80 15.22
N ARG A 131 -20.00 43.64 14.55
CA ARG A 131 -21.00 43.42 13.50
C ARG A 131 -22.42 43.55 14.02
N ARG A 132 -22.76 42.95 15.17
CA ARG A 132 -24.09 43.09 15.81
C ARG A 132 -24.42 44.53 16.16
N ARG A 133 -23.42 45.32 16.54
CA ARG A 133 -23.55 46.74 16.84
C ARG A 133 -23.58 47.63 15.58
N GLY A 134 -23.41 47.07 14.38
CA GLY A 134 -23.37 47.83 13.14
C GLY A 134 -22.14 48.74 12.99
N ILE A 135 -21.03 48.42 13.66
CA ILE A 135 -19.79 49.20 13.57
C ILE A 135 -19.13 48.88 12.22
N VAL A 136 -18.92 49.92 11.41
CA VAL A 136 -18.20 49.85 10.13
C VAL A 136 -16.99 50.77 10.25
N PHE A 137 -15.80 50.25 9.93
CA PHE A 137 -14.57 51.05 9.90
C PHE A 137 -14.36 51.54 8.46
N ASN A 138 -14.53 52.84 8.23
CA ASN A 138 -14.25 53.51 6.95
C ASN A 138 -12.76 53.86 6.82
#